data_AF-A0A9X1UN33-F1
#
_entry.id   AF-A0A9X1UN33-F1
#
_cell.length_a   1.000
_cell.length_b   1.000
_cell.length_c   1.000
_cell.angle_alpha   90.00
_cell.angle_beta   90.00
_cell.angle_gamma   90.00
#
_symmetry.space_group_name_H-M   'P 1'
#
loop_
_entity.id
_entity.type
_entity.pdbx_description
1 polymer ?
#
loop_
_entity_poly.entity_id
_entity_poly.type
_entity_poly.pdbx_seq_one_letter_code
_entity_poly.pdbx_strand_id
1 'polypeptide(L)'
;MMSVLEIPRIYFKGNVSWDPVTSNNYPANYDETDCTTVLPQNLPTIQDEVQAFRDNAVAQIGAKGNWNPHGTYRSSFYETAVCGFDRGHGTQTDDPFATSAVNFTGMLVDLEPFGSVSSQLYFDSMLFGVEGGYSIQLPRTSRITARQINFGRNTSKHTAIAGIASVIWTTCFAKADGLRINALDSGILADLQNALKADDVLGLTVRFNAYRTIYYDNAALTNASPAMAQEAQQLADKITGGGFQPNPARSLIVGVVGLWRKNEPVHEPGDRALIQVGATPAVGTASARCNADSLVIDLSNSVPEIDVALTKLDLGRLSVVAVDQSGAVQQELGSIPYKSYDRTAYEASAGLVTLPLAPGMAQKIAGLNLQVNTVQGPILLEQAFRAIPLMPNFYADQETSTSASLQVYEHGVPAGNGVAFQLNQMSSDGSKVEKSIPMTTDATGIAKLSLSTAAPGITAYVPSFPSQTVSSLNTQLDTYMYVRVLPADSKIAALPPTWPNVYKYVLSNWNAMAPCMDNWLRLDDPEQIRAYTTIIKRLTDPAAFEHFRFMPITRDMSAGMRSLLYAWLDSPKDHAAELPSRVRLLKKGLRTQTAAAVQQPEEVTLSLKTMTQTELSRSLRGGPKGN
;
A
#
# COMPACT_ATOMS: atom_id res chain seq x y z
N MET A 1 7.35 17.20 -14.56
CA MET A 1 6.23 17.30 -13.61
C MET A 1 6.31 16.17 -12.59
N MET A 2 6.66 16.50 -11.34
CA MET A 2 6.21 15.89 -10.09
C MET A 2 5.79 17.04 -9.18
N SER A 3 4.53 17.00 -8.80
CA SER A 3 3.89 17.96 -7.94
C SER A 3 4.44 18.04 -6.54
N VAL A 4 4.91 16.91 -6.01
CA VAL A 4 5.41 16.83 -4.64
C VAL A 4 6.73 17.60 -4.45
N LEU A 5 7.47 17.79 -5.53
CA LEU A 5 8.69 18.59 -5.58
C LEU A 5 8.41 20.07 -5.85
N GLU A 6 7.16 20.41 -6.15
CA GLU A 6 6.73 21.79 -6.36
C GLU A 6 6.46 22.49 -5.03
N ILE A 7 6.50 23.81 -5.07
CA ILE A 7 6.15 24.70 -3.97
C ILE A 7 4.82 25.40 -4.33
N PRO A 8 3.89 25.60 -3.38
CA PRO A 8 3.98 25.29 -1.96
C PRO A 8 3.84 23.79 -1.64
N ARG A 9 4.46 23.36 -0.54
CA ARG A 9 4.35 21.98 -0.03
C ARG A 9 4.42 21.91 1.49
N ILE A 10 3.86 20.84 2.05
CA ILE A 10 3.76 20.60 3.50
C ILE A 10 4.49 19.30 3.84
N TYR A 11 5.30 19.31 4.89
CA TYR A 11 6.02 18.14 5.39
C TYR A 11 5.35 17.56 6.62
N PHE A 12 5.41 16.24 6.76
CA PHE A 12 4.97 15.54 7.95
C PHE A 12 5.92 14.40 8.31
N LYS A 13 5.91 14.00 9.58
CA LYS A 13 6.65 12.84 10.05
C LYS A 13 5.90 12.15 11.18
N GLY A 14 6.26 10.90 11.46
CA GLY A 14 5.68 10.12 12.54
C GLY A 14 5.97 8.64 12.39
N ASN A 15 4.97 7.82 12.68
CA ASN A 15 5.07 6.37 12.59
C ASN A 15 3.87 5.77 11.85
N VAL A 16 4.06 4.52 11.42
CA VAL A 16 3.02 3.69 10.82
C VAL A 16 3.11 2.27 11.36
N SER A 17 1.96 1.67 11.67
CA SER A 17 1.84 0.25 11.99
C SER A 17 1.44 -0.55 10.76
N TRP A 18 1.95 -1.78 10.65
CA TRP A 18 1.62 -2.75 9.60
C TRP A 18 1.18 -4.04 10.27
N ASP A 19 -0.10 -4.40 10.12
CA ASP A 19 -0.67 -5.61 10.72
C ASP A 19 -1.21 -6.60 9.67
N PRO A 20 -0.51 -6.89 8.55
CA PRO A 20 -0.96 -7.86 7.56
C PRO A 20 -1.04 -9.26 8.17
N VAL A 21 -2.03 -10.04 7.73
CA VAL A 21 -1.90 -11.50 7.79
C VAL A 21 -0.84 -11.90 6.79
N THR A 22 0.15 -12.70 7.21
CA THR A 22 1.27 -13.11 6.34
C THR A 22 1.24 -14.57 5.96
N SER A 23 0.18 -15.29 6.32
CA SER A 23 0.05 -16.72 6.03
C SER A 23 -0.08 -17.00 4.53
N ASN A 24 -0.54 -16.05 3.72
CA ASN A 24 -0.64 -16.17 2.25
C ASN A 24 0.66 -15.88 1.50
N ASN A 25 1.75 -15.52 2.19
CA ASN A 25 3.02 -15.23 1.55
C ASN A 25 3.80 -16.49 1.15
N TYR A 26 3.21 -17.67 1.32
CA TYR A 26 3.89 -18.95 1.19
C TYR A 26 3.11 -19.90 0.27
N PRO A 27 3.76 -20.48 -0.76
CA PRO A 27 3.13 -21.49 -1.63
C PRO A 27 2.59 -22.71 -0.87
N ALA A 28 3.16 -23.01 0.31
CA ALA A 28 2.69 -24.11 1.15
C ALA A 28 1.32 -23.85 1.80
N ASN A 29 0.89 -22.59 1.84
CA ASN A 29 -0.32 -22.14 2.50
C ASN A 29 -1.32 -21.51 1.53
N TYR A 30 -0.89 -21.09 0.35
CA TYR A 30 -1.70 -20.32 -0.59
C TYR A 30 -1.26 -20.59 -2.02
N ASP A 31 -2.21 -20.67 -2.94
CA ASP A 31 -1.99 -20.75 -4.38
C ASP A 31 -2.33 -19.38 -5.00
N GLU A 32 -1.31 -18.71 -5.54
CA GLU A 32 -1.46 -17.38 -6.14
C GLU A 32 -2.15 -17.39 -7.50
N THR A 33 -2.13 -18.53 -8.19
CA THR A 33 -2.77 -18.70 -9.50
C THR A 33 -4.27 -18.87 -9.31
N ASP A 34 -4.65 -19.82 -8.46
CA ASP A 34 -6.07 -20.12 -8.20
C ASP A 34 -6.68 -19.19 -7.14
N CYS A 35 -5.86 -18.36 -6.48
CA CYS A 35 -6.27 -17.39 -5.47
C CYS A 35 -6.91 -18.05 -4.21
N THR A 36 -6.43 -19.24 -3.84
CA THR A 36 -7.01 -20.07 -2.77
C THR A 36 -5.99 -20.55 -1.75
N THR A 37 -6.41 -20.67 -0.50
CA THR A 37 -5.64 -21.33 0.57
C THR A 37 -5.38 -22.79 0.23
N VAL A 38 -4.15 -23.25 0.46
CA VAL A 38 -3.77 -24.66 0.43
C VAL A 38 -4.16 -25.29 1.76
N LEU A 39 -5.40 -25.77 1.86
CA LEU A 39 -5.89 -26.44 3.06
C LEU A 39 -5.35 -27.88 3.14
N PRO A 40 -4.96 -28.37 4.34
CA PRO A 40 -4.73 -29.78 4.56
C PRO A 40 -5.93 -30.60 4.08
N GLN A 41 -5.68 -31.71 3.39
CA GLN A 41 -6.75 -32.55 2.81
C GLN A 41 -6.95 -33.84 3.60
N ASN A 42 -8.09 -34.48 3.39
CA ASN A 42 -8.47 -35.79 3.97
C ASN A 42 -8.75 -35.77 5.48
N LEU A 43 -9.19 -34.63 6.02
CA LEU A 43 -9.73 -34.56 7.37
C LEU A 43 -11.26 -34.78 7.36
N PRO A 44 -11.86 -35.16 8.51
CA PRO A 44 -13.27 -35.53 8.56
C PRO A 44 -14.24 -34.45 8.07
N THR A 45 -13.89 -33.17 8.29
CA THR A 45 -14.67 -32.01 7.86
C THR A 45 -13.77 -30.89 7.34
N ILE A 46 -14.32 -30.01 6.50
CA ILE A 46 -13.64 -28.79 6.05
C ILE A 46 -13.31 -27.84 7.21
N GLN A 47 -14.05 -27.89 8.32
CA GLN A 47 -13.71 -27.16 9.55
C GLN A 47 -12.43 -27.71 10.19
N ASP A 48 -12.23 -29.03 10.17
CA ASP A 48 -10.98 -29.64 10.66
C ASP A 48 -9.79 -29.23 9.77
N GLU A 49 -10.00 -29.12 8.45
CA GLU A 49 -9.00 -28.61 7.49
C GLU A 49 -8.63 -27.15 7.78
N VAL A 50 -9.61 -26.30 8.04
CA VAL A 50 -9.40 -24.89 8.43
C VAL A 50 -8.66 -24.79 9.76
N GLN A 51 -9.03 -25.58 10.77
CA GLN A 51 -8.35 -25.57 12.06
C GLN A 51 -6.90 -26.06 11.93
N ALA A 52 -6.68 -27.16 11.21
CA ALA A 52 -5.34 -27.67 10.96
C ALA A 52 -4.47 -26.66 10.20
N PHE A 53 -5.03 -25.91 9.25
CA PHE A 53 -4.34 -24.80 8.60
C PHE A 53 -3.90 -23.73 9.60
N ARG A 54 -4.82 -23.28 10.48
CA ARG A 54 -4.52 -22.24 11.49
C ARG A 54 -3.44 -22.72 12.46
N ASP A 55 -3.51 -23.96 12.93
CA ASP A 55 -2.49 -24.55 13.81
C ASP A 55 -1.13 -24.61 13.10
N ASN A 56 -1.10 -25.01 11.83
CA ASN A 56 0.11 -25.02 11.02
C ASN A 56 0.66 -23.59 10.82
N ALA A 57 -0.18 -22.59 10.58
CA ALA A 57 0.23 -21.20 10.43
C ALA A 57 0.90 -20.68 11.72
N VAL A 58 0.37 -21.03 12.90
CA VAL A 58 0.99 -20.70 14.19
C VAL A 58 2.32 -21.43 14.39
N ALA A 59 2.40 -22.72 14.04
CA ALA A 59 3.63 -23.49 14.11
C ALA A 59 4.73 -22.97 13.15
N GLN A 60 4.37 -22.18 12.15
CA GLN A 60 5.31 -21.56 11.21
C GLN A 60 5.90 -20.22 11.72
N ILE A 61 5.41 -19.68 12.85
CA ILE A 61 5.95 -18.46 13.45
C ILE A 61 7.42 -18.65 13.77
N GLY A 62 8.26 -17.74 13.27
CA GLY A 62 9.72 -17.81 13.38
C GLY A 62 10.37 -18.85 12.45
N ALA A 63 9.90 -20.10 12.46
CA ALA A 63 10.52 -21.21 11.74
C ALA A 63 10.47 -21.09 10.21
N LYS A 64 9.38 -20.52 9.66
CA LYS A 64 9.21 -20.30 8.20
C LYS A 64 8.90 -18.86 7.83
N GLY A 65 9.10 -17.92 8.75
CA GLY A 65 8.92 -16.49 8.52
C GLY A 65 7.50 -15.96 8.71
N ASN A 66 6.48 -16.80 8.99
CA ASN A 66 5.10 -16.36 9.18
C ASN A 66 4.95 -15.59 10.50
N TRP A 67 5.22 -14.29 10.50
CA TRP A 67 5.38 -13.50 11.73
C TRP A 67 4.07 -12.90 12.27
N ASN A 68 2.95 -13.00 11.55
CA ASN A 68 1.66 -12.44 11.97
C ASN A 68 0.43 -13.18 11.42
N PRO A 69 0.25 -14.48 11.74
CA PRO A 69 -0.93 -15.23 11.30
C PRO A 69 -2.26 -14.68 11.87
N HIS A 70 -2.22 -13.93 12.97
CA HIS A 70 -3.37 -13.27 13.60
C HIS A 70 -3.49 -11.78 13.21
N GLY A 71 -2.88 -11.34 12.10
CA GLY A 71 -2.98 -9.95 11.66
C GLY A 71 -4.41 -9.50 11.34
N THR A 72 -4.66 -8.19 11.41
CA THR A 72 -5.95 -7.57 11.04
C THR A 72 -5.98 -6.97 9.63
N TYR A 73 -4.87 -7.06 8.90
CA TYR A 73 -4.53 -6.28 7.70
C TYR A 73 -4.37 -4.77 7.89
N ARG A 74 -4.69 -4.23 9.07
CA ARG A 74 -4.73 -2.79 9.27
C ARG A 74 -3.36 -2.16 9.15
N SER A 75 -3.34 -0.96 8.61
CA SER A 75 -2.19 -0.07 8.65
C SER A 75 -2.64 1.32 9.06
N SER A 76 -1.96 1.91 10.03
CA SER A 76 -2.43 3.17 10.63
C SER A 76 -1.27 4.06 11.03
N PHE A 77 -1.43 5.37 10.81
CA PHE A 77 -0.50 6.35 11.32
C PHE A 77 -0.73 6.57 12.82
N TYR A 78 0.35 6.79 13.55
CA TYR A 78 0.30 7.16 14.96
C TYR A 78 1.49 8.05 15.29
N GLU A 79 1.28 9.00 16.21
CA GLU A 79 2.27 10.05 16.53
C GLU A 79 2.76 10.79 15.27
N THR A 80 1.86 10.96 14.30
CA THR A 80 2.17 11.61 13.02
C THR A 80 1.60 13.01 13.00
N ALA A 81 2.44 13.98 12.66
CA ALA A 81 2.07 15.38 12.60
C ALA A 81 2.79 16.11 11.46
N VAL A 82 2.18 17.21 11.01
CA VAL A 82 2.83 18.22 10.16
C VAL A 82 4.05 18.75 10.91
N CYS A 83 5.22 18.71 10.28
CA CYS A 83 6.48 19.12 10.89
C CYS A 83 7.11 20.36 10.26
N GLY A 84 6.58 20.82 9.12
CA GLY A 84 7.06 22.02 8.44
C GLY A 84 6.41 22.19 7.08
N PHE A 85 6.87 23.18 6.33
CA PHE A 85 6.39 23.48 4.98
C PHE A 85 7.44 24.29 4.22
N ASP A 86 7.23 24.49 2.92
CA ASP A 86 8.08 25.32 2.06
C ASP A 86 7.20 26.15 1.13
N ARG A 87 7.37 27.48 1.19
CA ARG A 87 6.66 28.48 0.38
C ARG A 87 7.57 29.15 -0.66
N GLY A 88 8.78 28.62 -0.88
CA GLY A 88 9.77 29.21 -1.81
C GLY A 88 11.03 29.72 -1.12
N HIS A 89 11.13 29.53 0.20
CA HIS A 89 12.20 30.08 1.02
C HIS A 89 12.89 29.01 1.88
N GLY A 90 12.69 27.73 1.52
CA GLY A 90 13.17 26.58 2.28
C GLY A 90 12.20 26.16 3.37
N THR A 91 12.62 25.20 4.19
CA THR A 91 11.78 24.64 5.25
C THR A 91 11.50 25.66 6.35
N GLN A 92 10.21 25.85 6.65
CA GLN A 92 9.66 26.76 7.64
C GLN A 92 8.74 26.00 8.63
N THR A 93 8.54 26.56 9.82
CA THR A 93 7.73 25.94 10.90
C THR A 93 6.86 26.96 11.66
N ASP A 94 6.76 28.19 11.16
CA ASP A 94 6.12 29.34 11.82
C ASP A 94 4.62 29.50 11.50
N ASP A 95 4.03 28.57 10.74
CA ASP A 95 2.60 28.55 10.42
C ASP A 95 1.80 27.78 11.48
N PRO A 96 0.58 28.22 11.85
CA PRO A 96 -0.24 27.54 12.86
C PRO A 96 -0.68 26.12 12.47
N PHE A 97 -0.59 25.76 11.19
CA PHE A 97 -0.83 24.38 10.75
C PHE A 97 0.32 23.43 11.10
N ALA A 98 1.53 23.96 11.34
CA ALA A 98 2.63 23.14 11.88
C ALA A 98 2.19 22.50 13.20
N THR A 99 2.54 21.23 13.42
CA THR A 99 2.08 20.35 14.51
C THR A 99 0.68 19.74 14.38
N SER A 100 -0.08 20.08 13.33
CA SER A 100 -1.37 19.44 13.08
C SER A 100 -1.24 17.92 12.89
N ALA A 101 -2.12 17.14 13.53
CA ALA A 101 -2.10 15.68 13.44
C ALA A 101 -2.34 15.19 12.00
N VAL A 102 -1.74 14.07 11.62
CA VAL A 102 -1.97 13.42 10.32
C VAL A 102 -2.54 12.04 10.55
N ASN A 103 -3.74 11.81 10.03
CA ASN A 103 -4.53 10.61 10.25
C ASN A 103 -4.65 9.80 8.96
N PHE A 104 -4.32 8.51 9.08
CA PHE A 104 -4.47 7.52 8.03
C PHE A 104 -4.89 6.19 8.66
N THR A 105 -5.83 5.50 8.03
CA THR A 105 -6.16 4.11 8.32
C THR A 105 -6.53 3.41 7.03
N GLY A 106 -5.88 2.27 6.77
CA GLY A 106 -6.12 1.44 5.60
C GLY A 106 -5.82 -0.02 5.86
N MET A 107 -5.80 -0.81 4.80
CA MET A 107 -5.38 -2.21 4.80
C MET A 107 -4.20 -2.41 3.85
N LEU A 108 -3.15 -3.06 4.35
CA LEU A 108 -2.00 -3.47 3.55
C LEU A 108 -2.33 -4.78 2.82
N VAL A 109 -2.19 -4.77 1.51
CA VAL A 109 -2.51 -5.90 0.64
C VAL A 109 -1.45 -6.03 -0.44
N ASP A 110 -0.91 -7.22 -0.59
CA ASP A 110 -0.01 -7.57 -1.69
C ASP A 110 -0.83 -8.06 -2.89
N LEU A 111 -0.53 -7.56 -4.08
CA LEU A 111 -1.13 -8.10 -5.32
C LEU A 111 -0.53 -9.46 -5.66
N GLU A 112 0.78 -9.55 -5.50
CA GLU A 112 1.64 -10.71 -5.65
C GLU A 112 2.18 -11.05 -4.26
N PRO A 113 1.57 -12.04 -3.56
CA PRO A 113 1.82 -12.25 -2.15
C PRO A 113 3.12 -13.02 -1.84
N PHE A 114 3.72 -13.71 -2.82
CA PHE A 114 4.94 -14.50 -2.57
C PHE A 114 6.20 -13.64 -2.59
N GLY A 115 6.20 -12.55 -3.34
CA GLY A 115 7.29 -11.61 -3.45
C GLY A 115 7.12 -10.40 -2.52
N SER A 116 7.92 -9.37 -2.81
CA SER A 116 8.11 -8.23 -1.91
C SER A 116 7.86 -6.89 -2.58
N VAL A 117 7.20 -6.89 -3.75
CA VAL A 117 7.29 -5.78 -4.71
C VAL A 117 5.96 -5.10 -5.02
N SER A 118 4.83 -5.67 -4.59
CA SER A 118 3.50 -5.32 -5.09
C SER A 118 2.52 -4.81 -4.02
N SER A 119 3.05 -4.39 -2.88
CA SER A 119 2.25 -3.93 -1.74
C SER A 119 1.43 -2.67 -2.04
N GLN A 120 0.20 -2.64 -1.54
CA GLN A 120 -0.76 -1.56 -1.71
C GLN A 120 -1.47 -1.26 -0.39
N LEU A 121 -1.89 0.00 -0.23
CA LEU A 121 -2.77 0.40 0.86
C LEU A 121 -4.12 0.83 0.31
N TYR A 122 -5.16 0.08 0.67
CA TYR A 122 -6.54 0.45 0.42
C TYR A 122 -7.06 1.23 1.63
N PHE A 123 -7.75 2.34 1.39
CA PHE A 123 -8.20 3.28 2.43
C PHE A 123 -9.42 4.05 1.90
N ASP A 124 -10.08 4.83 2.75
CA ASP A 124 -11.22 5.67 2.31
C ASP A 124 -10.86 7.16 2.27
N SER A 125 -10.00 7.63 3.18
CA SER A 125 -9.57 9.03 3.24
C SER A 125 -8.30 9.23 4.07
N MET A 126 -7.65 10.38 3.89
CA MET A 126 -6.66 10.94 4.81
C MET A 126 -7.15 12.27 5.38
N LEU A 127 -6.71 12.60 6.59
CA LEU A 127 -7.00 13.88 7.24
C LEU A 127 -5.71 14.46 7.84
N PHE A 128 -5.38 15.68 7.43
CA PHE A 128 -4.37 16.50 8.09
C PHE A 128 -5.10 17.56 8.92
N GLY A 129 -4.75 17.71 10.19
CA GLY A 129 -5.44 18.57 11.15
C GLY A 129 -6.72 17.96 11.72
N VAL A 130 -7.68 18.82 12.05
CA VAL A 130 -8.97 18.45 12.67
C VAL A 130 -10.14 19.10 11.95
N GLU A 131 -11.25 18.39 11.84
CA GLU A 131 -12.47 18.96 11.25
C GLU A 131 -12.98 20.16 12.08
N GLY A 132 -13.32 21.25 11.41
CA GLY A 132 -13.69 22.52 12.05
C GLY A 132 -12.50 23.40 12.47
N GLY A 133 -11.27 22.88 12.47
CA GLY A 133 -10.02 23.64 12.61
C GLY A 133 -9.23 23.70 11.31
N TYR A 134 -7.93 24.04 11.39
CA TYR A 134 -7.02 23.91 10.25
C TYR A 134 -7.05 22.47 9.74
N SER A 135 -7.35 22.28 8.45
CA SER A 135 -7.44 20.92 7.92
C SER A 135 -7.28 20.81 6.41
N ILE A 136 -6.80 19.62 6.01
CA ILE A 136 -6.87 19.10 4.63
C ILE A 136 -7.61 17.77 4.71
N GLN A 137 -8.81 17.72 4.14
CA GLN A 137 -9.62 16.50 4.00
C GLN A 137 -9.40 15.91 2.62
N LEU A 138 -8.98 14.66 2.57
CA LEU A 138 -8.54 13.98 1.35
C LEU A 138 -9.32 12.66 1.15
N PRO A 139 -10.53 12.70 0.55
CA PRO A 139 -11.25 11.48 0.16
C PRO A 139 -10.50 10.73 -0.94
N ARG A 140 -10.40 9.40 -0.85
CA ARG A 140 -9.60 8.58 -1.77
C ARG A 140 -10.06 8.74 -3.23
N THR A 141 -9.12 9.16 -4.09
CA THR A 141 -9.19 8.96 -5.55
C THR A 141 -8.63 7.59 -5.94
N SER A 142 -7.41 7.30 -5.50
CA SER A 142 -6.70 6.05 -5.75
C SER A 142 -6.11 5.46 -4.48
N ARG A 143 -5.98 4.13 -4.44
CA ARG A 143 -5.18 3.43 -3.42
C ARG A 143 -3.71 3.89 -3.45
N ILE A 144 -2.98 3.71 -2.35
CA ILE A 144 -1.54 4.02 -2.29
C ILE A 144 -0.76 2.78 -2.75
N THR A 145 0.29 2.98 -3.53
CA THR A 145 1.14 1.88 -4.02
C THR A 145 2.58 2.03 -3.53
N ALA A 146 3.21 0.91 -3.16
CA ALA A 146 4.63 0.84 -2.87
C ALA A 146 5.47 0.97 -4.15
N ARG A 147 6.49 1.82 -4.12
CA ARG A 147 7.44 2.05 -5.20
C ARG A 147 8.85 2.24 -4.64
N GLN A 148 9.86 2.04 -5.49
CA GLN A 148 11.27 2.31 -5.18
C GLN A 148 11.70 1.65 -3.86
N ILE A 149 11.47 0.34 -3.71
CA ILE A 149 11.80 -0.37 -2.47
C ILE A 149 13.32 -0.48 -2.36
N ASN A 150 13.91 0.16 -1.35
CA ASN A 150 15.35 0.22 -1.15
C ASN A 150 15.77 -0.72 0.00
N PHE A 151 16.13 -1.96 -0.33
CA PHE A 151 16.67 -2.93 0.62
C PHE A 151 18.09 -2.60 1.13
N GLY A 152 18.76 -1.61 0.52
CA GLY A 152 20.05 -1.09 0.96
C GLY A 152 19.95 0.08 1.93
N ARG A 153 18.75 0.40 2.43
CA ARG A 153 18.52 1.61 3.21
C ARG A 153 19.16 1.57 4.60
N ASN A 154 18.96 0.51 5.37
CA ASN A 154 19.48 0.39 6.74
C ASN A 154 20.63 -0.63 6.78
N THR A 155 21.87 -0.14 6.76
CA THR A 155 23.03 -0.93 6.31
C THR A 155 23.68 -1.85 7.35
N SER A 156 23.38 -1.73 8.66
CA SER A 156 24.22 -2.41 9.66
C SER A 156 23.50 -3.07 10.85
N LYS A 157 22.24 -2.71 11.18
CA LYS A 157 21.61 -3.18 12.44
C LYS A 157 20.12 -3.48 12.44
N HIS A 158 19.33 -2.98 11.49
CA HIS A 158 17.89 -3.28 11.40
C HIS A 158 17.63 -4.45 10.45
N THR A 159 18.22 -5.63 10.72
CA THR A 159 18.26 -6.71 9.72
C THR A 159 17.12 -7.72 9.83
N ALA A 160 16.17 -7.52 10.74
CA ALA A 160 14.97 -8.35 10.82
C ALA A 160 14.02 -8.10 9.64
N ILE A 161 13.81 -9.12 8.79
CA ILE A 161 12.83 -9.14 7.69
C ILE A 161 12.93 -7.87 6.82
N ALA A 162 11.91 -7.00 6.81
CA ALA A 162 11.91 -5.76 6.02
C ALA A 162 12.55 -4.56 6.74
N GLY A 163 13.18 -4.76 7.90
CA GLY A 163 13.85 -3.69 8.64
C GLY A 163 15.00 -3.04 7.87
N ILE A 164 15.61 -3.77 6.93
CA ILE A 164 16.68 -3.24 6.08
C ILE A 164 16.15 -2.25 5.04
N ALA A 165 14.84 -2.30 4.76
CA ALA A 165 14.24 -1.63 3.64
C ALA A 165 13.70 -0.24 4.00
N SER A 166 13.56 0.56 2.95
CA SER A 166 12.57 1.64 2.90
C SER A 166 11.71 1.54 1.66
N VAL A 167 10.53 2.15 1.71
CA VAL A 167 9.51 2.08 0.66
C VAL A 167 8.88 3.45 0.47
N ILE A 168 8.84 3.93 -0.78
CA ILE A 168 8.06 5.10 -1.14
C ILE A 168 6.61 4.67 -1.36
N TRP A 169 5.70 5.37 -0.71
CA TRP A 169 4.26 5.21 -0.81
C TRP A 169 3.67 6.49 -1.38
N THR A 170 2.99 6.40 -2.52
CA THR A 170 2.43 7.58 -3.21
C THR A 170 0.98 7.33 -3.62
N THR A 171 0.14 8.37 -3.48
CA THR A 171 -1.19 8.45 -4.08
C THR A 171 -1.56 9.90 -4.38
N CYS A 172 -2.63 10.09 -5.14
CA CYS A 172 -3.20 11.40 -5.46
C CYS A 172 -4.67 11.50 -5.02
N PHE A 173 -5.12 12.74 -4.86
CA PHE A 173 -6.44 13.13 -4.37
C PHE A 173 -7.00 14.23 -5.26
N ALA A 174 -8.03 13.93 -6.05
CA ALA A 174 -8.63 14.85 -7.00
C ALA A 174 -9.49 15.91 -6.30
N LYS A 175 -9.51 17.12 -6.86
CA LYS A 175 -10.51 18.16 -6.51
C LYS A 175 -11.94 17.63 -6.71
N ALA A 176 -12.14 16.85 -7.78
CA ALA A 176 -13.43 16.29 -8.17
C ALA A 176 -13.98 15.27 -7.14
N ASP A 177 -13.12 14.64 -6.34
CA ASP A 177 -13.51 13.62 -5.37
C ASP A 177 -13.79 14.19 -3.97
N GLY A 178 -13.96 15.52 -3.86
CA GLY A 178 -14.39 16.17 -2.63
C GLY A 178 -13.26 16.58 -1.69
N LEU A 179 -12.05 16.77 -2.22
CA LEU A 179 -10.93 17.39 -1.50
C LEU A 179 -11.33 18.75 -0.92
N ARG A 180 -11.01 18.99 0.36
CA ARG A 180 -11.31 20.26 1.06
C ARG A 180 -10.13 20.75 1.87
N ILE A 181 -9.90 22.06 1.85
CA ILE A 181 -8.92 22.75 2.70
C ILE A 181 -9.66 23.80 3.53
N ASN A 182 -9.49 23.74 4.85
CA ASN A 182 -9.89 24.82 5.75
C ASN A 182 -8.64 25.57 6.22
N ALA A 183 -8.35 26.70 5.58
CA ALA A 183 -7.12 27.45 5.81
C ALA A 183 -7.15 28.27 7.10
N LEU A 184 -8.30 28.85 7.47
CA LEU A 184 -8.38 29.87 8.53
C LEU A 184 -7.31 30.96 8.28
N ASP A 185 -6.41 31.22 9.23
CA ASP A 185 -5.27 32.12 9.16
C ASP A 185 -3.93 31.43 8.82
N SER A 186 -3.94 30.14 8.45
CA SER A 186 -2.76 29.44 7.95
C SER A 186 -2.39 29.93 6.54
N GLY A 187 -1.18 30.50 6.42
CA GLY A 187 -0.65 30.99 5.15
C GLY A 187 -0.32 29.87 4.18
N ILE A 188 0.25 28.76 4.67
CA ILE A 188 0.56 27.61 3.79
C ILE A 188 -0.71 26.96 3.24
N LEU A 189 -1.77 26.83 4.05
CA LEU A 189 -3.04 26.28 3.56
C LEU A 189 -3.73 27.23 2.58
N ALA A 190 -3.64 28.54 2.79
CA ALA A 190 -4.15 29.53 1.85
C ALA A 190 -3.40 29.47 0.50
N ASP A 191 -2.08 29.33 0.51
CA ASP A 191 -1.27 29.18 -0.70
C ASP A 191 -1.64 27.90 -1.46
N LEU A 192 -1.78 26.78 -0.75
CA LEU A 192 -2.16 25.49 -1.35
C LEU A 192 -3.57 25.56 -1.95
N GLN A 193 -4.53 26.17 -1.24
CA GLN A 193 -5.88 26.39 -1.73
C GLN A 193 -5.89 27.31 -2.96
N ASN A 194 -5.01 28.32 -3.01
CA ASN A 194 -4.90 29.20 -4.17
C ASN A 194 -4.30 28.47 -5.38
N ALA A 195 -3.26 27.67 -5.17
CA ALA A 195 -2.64 26.88 -6.24
C ALA A 195 -3.61 25.84 -6.84
N LEU A 196 -4.50 25.25 -6.03
CA LEU A 196 -5.57 24.35 -6.51
C LEU A 196 -6.56 25.01 -7.50
N LYS A 197 -6.59 26.34 -7.61
CA LYS A 197 -7.46 27.04 -8.58
C LYS A 197 -6.95 26.95 -10.02
N ALA A 198 -5.68 26.61 -10.23
CA ALA A 198 -5.14 26.48 -11.58
C ALA A 198 -5.81 25.29 -12.32
N ASP A 199 -6.09 25.49 -13.61
CA ASP A 199 -6.81 24.52 -14.45
C ASP A 199 -6.04 23.22 -14.66
N ASP A 200 -4.71 23.29 -14.63
CA ASP A 200 -3.83 22.14 -14.82
C ASP A 200 -3.49 21.41 -13.52
N VAL A 201 -3.93 21.91 -12.36
CA VAL A 201 -3.84 21.22 -11.07
C VAL A 201 -5.08 20.37 -10.87
N LEU A 202 -4.92 19.05 -10.83
CA LEU A 202 -6.01 18.08 -10.64
C LEU A 202 -6.37 17.89 -9.17
N GLY A 203 -5.44 18.15 -8.25
CA GLY A 203 -5.66 18.01 -6.82
C GLY A 203 -4.37 18.01 -6.00
N LEU A 204 -4.26 17.12 -5.01
CA LEU A 204 -3.07 16.99 -4.16
C LEU A 204 -2.45 15.60 -4.27
N THR A 205 -1.13 15.53 -4.19
CA THR A 205 -0.35 14.31 -4.06
C THR A 205 0.08 14.16 -2.61
N VAL A 206 -0.04 12.95 -2.06
CA VAL A 206 0.61 12.60 -0.79
C VAL A 206 1.64 11.51 -1.07
N ARG A 207 2.87 11.78 -0.66
CA ARG A 207 3.95 10.80 -0.69
C ARG A 207 4.60 10.68 0.68
N PHE A 208 4.89 9.47 1.12
CA PHE A 208 5.72 9.25 2.30
C PHE A 208 6.70 8.11 2.07
N ASN A 209 7.85 8.19 2.74
CA ASN A 209 8.81 7.10 2.81
C ASN A 209 8.66 6.40 4.16
N ALA A 210 8.35 5.11 4.14
CA ALA A 210 8.41 4.26 5.33
C ALA A 210 9.79 3.61 5.42
N TYR A 211 10.42 3.69 6.59
CA TYR A 211 11.76 3.15 6.81
C TYR A 211 11.93 2.64 8.24
N ARG A 212 12.94 1.80 8.44
CA ARG A 212 13.28 1.21 9.75
C ARG A 212 12.09 0.46 10.36
N THR A 213 11.63 -0.57 9.66
CA THR A 213 10.58 -1.47 10.14
C THR A 213 11.11 -2.33 11.28
N ILE A 214 10.44 -2.29 12.43
CA ILE A 214 10.72 -3.13 13.59
C ILE A 214 9.61 -4.16 13.74
N TYR A 215 9.98 -5.36 14.16
CA TYR A 215 9.09 -6.50 14.38
C TYR A 215 9.10 -6.87 15.86
N TYR A 216 7.99 -7.43 16.36
CA TYR A 216 7.84 -7.80 17.78
C TYR A 216 8.17 -6.65 18.74
N ASP A 217 7.95 -5.41 18.30
CA ASP A 217 8.30 -4.18 19.04
C ASP A 217 9.76 -4.06 19.49
N ASN A 218 10.67 -4.79 18.82
CA ASN A 218 12.07 -4.88 19.22
C ASN A 218 13.00 -4.51 18.06
N ALA A 219 13.60 -3.32 18.15
CA ALA A 219 14.48 -2.76 17.12
C ALA A 219 15.85 -3.44 17.02
N ALA A 220 16.23 -4.26 18.02
CA ALA A 220 17.52 -4.94 18.09
C ALA A 220 17.49 -6.32 17.41
N LEU A 221 16.33 -6.78 16.93
CA LEU A 221 16.19 -8.07 16.30
C LEU A 221 16.93 -8.11 14.96
N THR A 222 17.57 -9.26 14.73
CA THR A 222 18.20 -9.62 13.46
C THR A 222 17.71 -10.99 13.02
N ASN A 223 17.69 -11.23 11.70
CA ASN A 223 17.25 -12.51 11.15
C ASN A 223 18.03 -13.68 11.75
N ALA A 224 17.32 -14.78 12.05
CA ALA A 224 17.86 -16.01 12.61
C ALA A 224 18.61 -15.86 13.96
N SER A 225 18.46 -14.73 14.67
CA SER A 225 19.04 -14.57 15.99
C SER A 225 18.27 -15.36 17.07
N PRO A 226 18.93 -15.76 18.17
CA PRO A 226 18.24 -16.37 19.31
C PRO A 226 17.15 -15.47 19.91
N ALA A 227 17.37 -14.15 19.92
CA ALA A 227 16.38 -13.19 20.37
C ALA A 227 15.13 -13.21 19.48
N MET A 228 15.28 -13.25 18.15
CA MET A 228 14.15 -13.37 17.23
C MET A 228 13.39 -14.69 17.44
N ALA A 229 14.10 -15.81 17.63
CA ALA A 229 13.47 -17.09 17.91
C ALA A 229 12.67 -17.06 19.22
N GLN A 230 13.19 -16.38 20.25
CA GLN A 230 12.50 -16.22 21.53
C GLN A 230 11.22 -15.36 21.40
N GLU A 231 11.26 -14.24 20.70
CA GLU A 231 10.06 -13.40 20.47
C GLU A 231 9.00 -14.13 19.64
N ALA A 232 9.44 -14.86 18.60
CA ALA A 232 8.58 -15.70 17.79
C ALA A 232 7.89 -16.80 18.63
N GLN A 233 8.64 -17.49 19.50
CA GLN A 233 8.07 -18.51 20.39
C GLN A 233 7.07 -17.88 21.39
N GLN A 234 7.39 -16.73 21.97
CA GLN A 234 6.47 -16.03 22.87
C GLN A 234 5.16 -15.66 22.18
N LEU A 235 5.20 -15.24 20.91
CA LEU A 235 3.99 -14.97 20.14
C LEU A 235 3.19 -16.27 19.90
N ALA A 236 3.86 -17.35 19.50
CA ALA A 236 3.21 -18.65 19.29
C ALA A 236 2.56 -19.17 20.58
N ASP A 237 3.23 -19.05 21.73
CA ASP A 237 2.71 -19.43 23.04
C ASP A 237 1.49 -18.59 23.44
N LYS A 238 1.53 -17.27 23.19
CA LYS A 238 0.38 -16.37 23.43
C LYS A 238 -0.82 -16.76 22.59
N ILE A 239 -0.61 -17.06 21.30
CA ILE A 239 -1.68 -17.48 20.40
C ILE A 239 -2.27 -18.83 20.85
N THR A 240 -1.41 -19.79 21.18
CA THR A 240 -1.83 -21.14 21.64
C THR A 240 -2.54 -21.07 23.00
N GLY A 241 -2.15 -20.13 23.86
CA GLY A 241 -2.85 -19.81 25.10
C GLY A 241 -4.24 -19.20 24.92
N GLY A 242 -4.59 -18.84 23.69
CA GLY A 242 -5.91 -18.37 23.28
C GLY A 242 -6.01 -16.84 23.13
N GLY A 243 -7.14 -16.44 22.56
CA GLY A 243 -7.44 -15.04 22.29
C GLY A 243 -6.82 -14.52 20.99
N PHE A 244 -7.23 -13.30 20.64
CA PHE A 244 -6.77 -12.62 19.45
C PHE A 244 -5.47 -11.83 19.74
N GLN A 245 -4.40 -12.14 19.00
CA GLN A 245 -3.03 -11.66 19.28
C GLN A 245 -2.39 -11.06 18.00
N PRO A 246 -2.85 -9.87 17.54
CA PRO A 246 -2.21 -9.20 16.41
C PRO A 246 -0.80 -8.75 16.78
N ASN A 247 0.14 -8.87 15.84
CA ASN A 247 1.55 -8.54 16.03
C ASN A 247 2.00 -7.50 14.99
N PRO A 248 1.55 -6.24 15.07
CA PRO A 248 1.89 -5.24 14.06
C PRO A 248 3.39 -4.93 14.05
N ALA A 249 3.99 -4.91 12.87
CA ALA A 249 5.29 -4.29 12.65
C ALA A 249 5.16 -2.75 12.63
N ARG A 250 6.26 -2.02 12.85
CA ARG A 250 6.23 -0.55 12.96
C ARG A 250 7.37 0.11 12.20
N SER A 251 7.07 1.14 11.42
CA SER A 251 8.10 1.93 10.71
C SER A 251 8.02 3.41 11.09
N LEU A 252 9.13 4.11 10.92
CA LEU A 252 9.11 5.57 10.85
C LEU A 252 8.59 6.00 9.49
N ILE A 253 7.99 7.19 9.44
CA ILE A 253 7.62 7.86 8.20
C ILE A 253 8.09 9.31 8.18
N VAL A 254 8.49 9.74 6.99
CA VAL A 254 8.52 11.16 6.60
C VAL A 254 7.75 11.30 5.31
N GLY A 255 7.04 12.40 5.11
CA GLY A 255 6.24 12.59 3.92
C GLY A 255 5.96 14.04 3.60
N VAL A 256 5.34 14.22 2.44
CA VAL A 256 5.07 15.50 1.82
C VAL A 256 3.69 15.49 1.16
N VAL A 257 3.01 16.64 1.27
CA VAL A 257 1.80 16.98 0.52
C VAL A 257 2.15 18.04 -0.52
N GLY A 258 1.84 17.80 -1.79
CA GLY A 258 2.08 18.71 -2.91
C GLY A 258 0.94 18.72 -3.94
N LEU A 259 1.10 19.43 -5.06
CA LEU A 259 0.03 19.78 -6.01
C LEU A 259 -0.18 18.83 -7.20
N TRP A 260 -0.99 17.78 -7.14
CA TRP A 260 -1.13 16.85 -8.28
C TRP A 260 -1.53 17.56 -9.60
N ARG A 261 -0.71 17.45 -10.66
CA ARG A 261 -0.93 18.11 -11.96
C ARG A 261 -1.37 17.15 -13.06
N LYS A 262 -1.94 17.70 -14.13
CA LYS A 262 -2.30 16.96 -15.35
C LYS A 262 -1.07 16.29 -15.94
N ASN A 263 -1.24 15.07 -16.47
CA ASN A 263 -0.18 14.23 -17.03
C ASN A 263 0.86 13.74 -16.00
N GLU A 264 0.55 13.75 -14.70
CA GLU A 264 1.35 13.13 -13.65
C GLU A 264 0.72 11.80 -13.20
N PRO A 265 1.47 10.68 -13.16
CA PRO A 265 0.95 9.39 -12.72
C PRO A 265 0.70 9.40 -11.21
N VAL A 266 -0.34 8.70 -10.75
CA VAL A 266 -0.80 8.82 -9.35
C VAL A 266 0.11 8.16 -8.31
N HIS A 267 1.03 7.29 -8.74
CA HIS A 267 1.83 6.42 -7.87
C HIS A 267 3.33 6.67 -7.94
N GLU A 268 3.78 7.44 -8.92
CA GLU A 268 5.21 7.64 -9.18
C GLU A 268 5.45 8.95 -9.92
N PRO A 269 6.54 9.68 -9.60
CA PRO A 269 6.92 10.87 -10.34
C PRO A 269 7.21 10.70 -11.82
N GLY A 270 6.57 11.54 -12.64
CA GLY A 270 6.96 11.81 -14.03
C GLY A 270 8.09 12.82 -14.19
N ASP A 271 8.81 13.18 -13.12
CA ASP A 271 9.97 14.07 -13.13
C ASP A 271 11.27 13.34 -13.52
N ARG A 272 12.39 14.06 -13.44
CA ARG A 272 13.73 13.50 -13.73
C ARG A 272 14.08 12.46 -12.68
N ALA A 273 14.28 11.21 -13.10
CA ALA A 273 14.74 10.16 -12.20
C ALA A 273 16.26 10.04 -12.24
N LEU A 274 16.85 10.03 -11.05
CA LEU A 274 18.27 9.90 -10.82
C LEU A 274 18.52 8.47 -10.30
N ILE A 275 19.17 7.64 -11.11
CA ILE A 275 19.49 6.25 -10.78
C ILE A 275 20.92 6.15 -10.26
N GLN A 276 21.18 5.15 -9.41
CA GLN A 276 22.51 4.91 -8.86
C GLN A 276 23.50 4.61 -9.98
N VAL A 277 24.67 5.26 -9.91
CA VAL A 277 25.84 4.95 -10.74
C VAL A 277 27.08 4.83 -9.85
N GLY A 278 28.09 4.10 -10.32
CA GLY A 278 29.28 3.80 -9.52
C GLY A 278 29.03 2.76 -8.43
N ALA A 279 30.12 2.28 -7.83
CA ALA A 279 30.08 1.12 -6.94
C ALA A 279 29.95 1.45 -5.44
N THR A 280 30.42 2.63 -4.98
CA THR A 280 30.62 2.85 -3.53
C THR A 280 30.59 4.33 -3.09
N PRO A 281 29.88 4.69 -2.00
CA PRO A 281 28.87 3.88 -1.32
C PRO A 281 27.57 3.79 -2.15
N ALA A 282 26.86 2.67 -2.06
CA ALA A 282 25.57 2.52 -2.72
C ALA A 282 24.53 3.47 -2.12
N VAL A 283 23.70 4.06 -2.96
CA VAL A 283 22.60 4.97 -2.58
C VAL A 283 21.32 4.58 -3.30
N GLY A 284 20.18 4.85 -2.67
CA GLY A 284 18.87 4.70 -3.32
C GLY A 284 18.66 5.70 -4.46
N THR A 285 17.64 5.47 -5.29
CA THR A 285 17.22 6.38 -6.36
C THR A 285 16.77 7.71 -5.79
N ALA A 286 16.88 8.75 -6.61
CA ALA A 286 16.37 10.09 -6.33
C ALA A 286 15.46 10.55 -7.47
N SER A 287 14.72 11.62 -7.23
CA SER A 287 13.97 12.33 -8.27
C SER A 287 14.28 13.82 -8.19
N ALA A 288 14.18 14.53 -9.30
CA ALA A 288 14.49 15.94 -9.34
C ALA A 288 13.53 16.73 -10.23
N ARG A 289 13.24 17.95 -9.79
CA ARG A 289 12.43 18.92 -10.52
C ARG A 289 13.20 20.21 -10.74
N CYS A 290 13.34 20.60 -12.00
CA CYS A 290 13.81 21.93 -12.38
C CYS A 290 12.60 22.87 -12.48
N ASN A 291 12.48 23.79 -11.52
CA ASN A 291 11.61 24.96 -11.61
C ASN A 291 12.35 26.11 -12.32
N ALA A 292 11.68 27.23 -12.54
CA ALA A 292 12.29 28.38 -13.23
C ALA A 292 13.52 28.95 -12.49
N ASP A 293 13.51 28.90 -11.17
CA ASP A 293 14.47 29.54 -10.26
C ASP A 293 15.06 28.58 -9.21
N SER A 294 14.71 27.30 -9.28
CA SER A 294 15.14 26.31 -8.29
C SER A 294 15.22 24.91 -8.87
N LEU A 295 16.11 24.10 -8.30
CA LEU A 295 16.21 22.66 -8.52
C LEU A 295 15.89 21.98 -7.20
N VAL A 296 14.80 21.23 -7.17
CA VAL A 296 14.43 20.41 -6.01
C VAL A 296 14.88 18.98 -6.27
N ILE A 297 15.64 18.42 -5.33
CA ILE A 297 16.11 17.03 -5.37
C ILE A 297 15.51 16.29 -4.18
N ASP A 298 14.97 15.12 -4.48
CA ASP A 298 14.36 14.23 -3.53
C ASP A 298 15.32 13.12 -3.14
N LEU A 299 15.88 13.23 -1.95
CA LEU A 299 16.77 12.24 -1.36
C LEU A 299 16.04 11.36 -0.33
N SER A 300 14.70 11.36 -0.31
CA SER A 300 13.92 10.73 0.76
C SER A 300 14.28 9.25 0.92
N ASN A 301 14.53 8.58 -0.20
CA ASN A 301 14.81 7.16 -0.26
C ASN A 301 16.28 6.85 -0.62
N SER A 302 17.11 7.87 -0.82
CA SER A 302 18.46 7.73 -1.37
C SER A 302 19.52 7.47 -0.31
N VAL A 303 19.75 8.41 0.61
CA VAL A 303 20.90 8.34 1.55
C VAL A 303 20.64 7.32 2.67
N PRO A 304 21.48 6.27 2.82
CA PRO A 304 21.30 5.22 3.82
C PRO A 304 21.45 5.70 5.27
N GLU A 305 20.86 4.93 6.20
CA GLU A 305 21.19 4.97 7.62
C GLU A 305 22.28 3.94 7.96
N ILE A 306 23.21 4.32 8.85
CA ILE A 306 24.39 3.51 9.20
C ILE A 306 24.36 2.92 10.61
N ASP A 307 23.39 3.29 11.44
CA ASP A 307 23.26 2.80 12.81
C ASP A 307 21.80 2.82 13.33
N VAL A 308 21.59 2.32 14.54
CA VAL A 308 20.27 2.30 15.22
C VAL A 308 19.78 3.68 15.66
N ALA A 309 20.69 4.65 15.73
CA ALA A 309 20.37 6.06 15.96
C ALA A 309 19.94 6.76 14.66
N LEU A 310 19.87 6.01 13.55
CA LEU A 310 19.45 6.49 12.23
C LEU A 310 20.35 7.61 11.71
N THR A 311 21.63 7.56 12.07
CA THR A 311 22.64 8.47 11.51
C THR A 311 22.68 8.24 10.00
N LYS A 312 22.55 9.33 9.24
CA LYS A 312 22.70 9.31 7.80
C LYS A 312 24.15 9.08 7.41
N LEU A 313 24.39 8.30 6.36
CA LEU A 313 25.74 8.17 5.81
C LEU A 313 26.23 9.56 5.35
N ASP A 314 27.36 10.01 5.91
CA ASP A 314 28.02 11.24 5.47
C ASP A 314 28.73 10.99 4.14
N LEU A 315 28.13 11.48 3.05
CA LEU A 315 28.68 11.44 1.70
C LEU A 315 29.55 12.67 1.39
N GLY A 316 29.81 13.51 2.40
CA GLY A 316 30.43 14.81 2.26
C GLY A 316 29.53 15.83 1.56
N ARG A 317 30.14 16.80 0.89
CA ARG A 317 29.43 17.77 0.06
C ARG A 317 29.14 17.13 -1.30
N LEU A 318 27.85 17.02 -1.65
CA LEU A 318 27.43 16.55 -2.96
C LEU A 318 27.46 17.71 -3.96
N SER A 319 28.07 17.53 -5.12
CA SER A 319 28.00 18.48 -6.24
C SER A 319 26.88 18.06 -7.19
N VAL A 320 26.10 19.02 -7.68
CA VAL A 320 25.03 18.79 -8.64
C VAL A 320 25.37 19.50 -9.94
N VAL A 321 25.40 18.76 -11.03
CA VAL A 321 25.82 19.23 -12.35
C VAL A 321 24.84 18.78 -13.44
N ALA A 322 24.82 19.48 -14.57
CA ALA A 322 24.19 19.03 -15.80
C ALA A 322 25.26 18.55 -16.79
N VAL A 323 25.08 17.36 -17.34
CA VAL A 323 26.01 16.71 -18.27
C VAL A 323 25.34 16.41 -19.61
N ASP A 324 26.13 16.37 -20.68
CA ASP A 324 25.65 15.90 -21.99
C ASP A 324 25.66 14.36 -22.10
N GLN A 325 25.32 13.85 -23.29
CA GLN A 325 25.30 12.40 -23.56
C GLN A 325 26.68 11.72 -23.47
N SER A 326 27.78 12.48 -23.58
CA SER A 326 29.14 11.97 -23.39
C SER A 326 29.55 11.94 -21.91
N GLY A 327 28.74 12.53 -21.03
CA GLY A 327 29.03 12.67 -19.60
C GLY A 327 29.89 13.90 -19.28
N ALA A 328 30.16 14.78 -20.25
CA ALA A 328 30.91 16.01 -19.99
C ALA A 328 30.04 17.03 -19.24
N VAL A 329 30.60 17.64 -18.20
CA VAL A 329 29.93 18.67 -17.41
C VAL A 329 29.75 19.93 -18.23
N GLN A 330 28.50 20.35 -18.41
CA GLN A 330 28.14 21.55 -19.15
C GLN A 330 27.80 22.70 -18.21
N GLN A 331 27.18 22.43 -17.05
CA GLN A 331 26.81 23.43 -16.05
C GLN A 331 26.97 22.89 -14.63
N GLU A 332 27.47 23.73 -13.73
CA GLU A 332 27.38 23.50 -12.28
C GLU A 332 26.10 24.14 -11.75
N LEU A 333 25.30 23.37 -11.01
CA LEU A 333 23.97 23.81 -10.55
C LEU A 333 23.96 24.15 -9.06
N GLY A 334 24.91 23.61 -8.31
CA GLY A 334 25.06 23.88 -6.90
C GLY A 334 25.56 22.67 -6.15
N SER A 335 25.27 22.64 -4.86
CA SER A 335 25.84 21.66 -3.96
C SER A 335 25.01 21.46 -2.71
N ILE A 336 25.03 20.25 -2.18
CA ILE A 336 24.30 19.85 -1.00
C ILE A 336 25.30 19.48 0.09
N PRO A 337 25.48 20.30 1.15
CA PRO A 337 26.33 19.92 2.28
C PRO A 337 25.66 18.81 3.11
N TYR A 338 26.46 18.05 3.89
CA TYR A 338 25.95 16.97 4.75
C TYR A 338 24.79 17.41 5.66
N LYS A 339 24.88 18.61 6.25
CA LYS A 339 23.84 19.20 7.10
C LYS A 339 22.48 19.38 6.40
N SER A 340 22.43 19.35 5.07
CA SER A 340 21.17 19.44 4.31
C SER A 340 20.51 18.07 4.08
N TYR A 341 21.20 16.97 4.37
CA TYR A 341 20.64 15.61 4.26
C TYR A 341 20.96 14.72 5.47
N ASP A 342 21.49 15.29 6.56
CA ASP A 342 21.59 14.62 7.84
C ASP A 342 20.20 14.23 8.38
N ARG A 343 20.15 13.47 9.48
CA ARG A 343 18.89 13.01 10.05
C ARG A 343 17.92 14.16 10.38
N THR A 344 18.44 15.27 10.91
CA THR A 344 17.62 16.41 11.34
C THR A 344 16.98 17.09 10.13
N ALA A 345 17.77 17.39 9.10
CA ALA A 345 17.26 17.95 7.86
C ALA A 345 16.30 17.00 7.15
N TYR A 346 16.65 15.72 7.08
CA TYR A 346 15.82 14.67 6.50
C TYR A 346 14.42 14.62 7.13
N GLU A 347 14.33 14.61 8.47
CA GLU A 347 13.04 14.58 9.16
C GLU A 347 12.28 15.91 9.06
N ALA A 348 12.95 17.04 8.85
CA ALA A 348 12.33 18.36 8.73
C ALA A 348 11.77 18.64 7.32
N SER A 349 12.38 18.11 6.26
CA SER A 349 11.98 18.35 4.87
C SER A 349 11.53 17.10 4.12
N ALA A 350 11.32 15.99 4.82
CA ALA A 350 11.09 14.67 4.24
C ALA A 350 12.17 14.22 3.23
N GLY A 351 13.40 14.71 3.41
CA GLY A 351 14.53 14.43 2.52
C GLY A 351 14.55 15.24 1.22
N LEU A 352 13.70 16.26 1.09
CA LEU A 352 13.75 17.19 -0.04
C LEU A 352 14.79 18.27 0.20
N VAL A 353 15.57 18.58 -0.84
CA VAL A 353 16.59 19.62 -0.85
C VAL A 353 16.30 20.57 -2.01
N THR A 354 16.28 21.88 -1.74
CA THR A 354 16.09 22.92 -2.76
C THR A 354 17.40 23.66 -3.01
N LEU A 355 17.85 23.70 -4.26
CA LEU A 355 18.97 24.50 -4.72
C LEU A 355 18.46 25.69 -5.53
N PRO A 356 18.91 26.93 -5.26
CA PRO A 356 18.57 28.06 -6.12
C PRO A 356 19.23 27.91 -7.49
N LEU A 357 18.50 28.24 -8.55
CA LEU A 357 19.00 28.33 -9.91
C LEU A 357 19.09 29.77 -10.37
N ALA A 358 20.12 30.08 -11.14
CA ALA A 358 20.21 31.36 -11.82
C ALA A 358 19.06 31.51 -12.84
N PRO A 359 18.55 32.74 -13.09
CA PRO A 359 17.53 32.97 -14.10
C PRO A 359 17.91 32.38 -15.46
N GLY A 360 16.98 31.64 -16.08
CA GLY A 360 17.20 31.00 -17.38
C GLY A 360 17.98 29.68 -17.35
N MET A 361 18.50 29.25 -16.19
CA MET A 361 19.28 28.01 -16.08
C MET A 361 18.44 26.77 -16.39
N ALA A 362 17.18 26.74 -15.95
CA ALA A 362 16.26 25.62 -16.20
C ALA A 362 16.09 25.34 -17.72
N GLN A 363 15.98 26.38 -18.53
CA GLN A 363 15.89 26.27 -19.99
C GLN A 363 17.20 25.77 -20.60
N LYS A 364 18.36 26.23 -20.09
CA LYS A 364 19.67 25.79 -20.58
C LYS A 364 19.94 24.31 -20.36
N ILE A 365 19.42 23.73 -19.27
CA ILE A 365 19.64 22.32 -18.91
C ILE A 365 18.51 21.39 -19.33
N ALA A 366 17.50 21.89 -20.04
CA ALA A 366 16.30 21.13 -20.37
C ALA A 366 16.59 19.81 -21.11
N GLY A 367 17.57 19.78 -22.01
CA GLY A 367 18.00 18.58 -22.75
C GLY A 367 19.29 17.91 -22.24
N LEU A 368 19.73 18.24 -21.02
CA LEU A 368 20.91 17.65 -20.39
C LEU A 368 20.49 16.68 -19.28
N ASN A 369 21.35 15.72 -18.96
CA ASN A 369 21.16 14.82 -17.82
C ASN A 369 21.66 15.50 -16.54
N LEU A 370 20.90 15.38 -15.45
CA LEU A 370 21.37 15.73 -14.12
C LEU A 370 22.31 14.64 -13.58
N GLN A 371 23.32 15.04 -12.82
CA GLN A 371 24.25 14.14 -12.14
C GLN A 371 24.58 14.67 -10.75
N VAL A 372 24.63 13.77 -9.77
CA VAL A 372 25.07 14.06 -8.40
C VAL A 372 26.39 13.34 -8.13
N ASN A 373 27.38 14.10 -7.69
CA ASN A 373 28.74 13.66 -7.47
C ASN A 373 29.13 13.77 -6.00
N THR A 374 29.86 12.80 -5.49
CA THR A 374 30.70 12.95 -4.30
C THR A 374 32.10 13.42 -4.71
N VAL A 375 33.02 13.55 -3.74
CA VAL A 375 34.44 13.78 -4.03
C VAL A 375 35.11 12.59 -4.75
N GLN A 376 34.51 11.41 -4.70
CA GLN A 376 35.01 10.20 -5.35
C GLN A 376 34.48 10.01 -6.79
N GLY A 377 33.48 10.79 -7.20
CA GLY A 377 32.88 10.70 -8.54
C GLY A 377 31.35 10.65 -8.50
N PRO A 378 30.71 10.29 -9.63
CA PRO A 378 29.25 10.24 -9.73
C PRO A 378 28.66 9.11 -8.91
N ILE A 379 27.57 9.43 -8.20
CA ILE A 379 26.78 8.47 -7.42
C ILE A 379 25.34 8.33 -7.92
N LEU A 380 24.82 9.37 -8.58
CA LEU A 380 23.50 9.37 -9.21
C LEU A 380 23.59 10.02 -10.59
N LEU A 381 22.94 9.42 -11.59
CA LEU A 381 22.84 9.96 -12.94
C LEU A 381 21.40 9.88 -13.43
N GLU A 382 20.96 10.91 -14.13
CA GLU A 382 19.62 10.95 -14.70
C GLU A 382 19.44 9.89 -15.79
N GLN A 383 18.32 9.18 -15.72
CA GLN A 383 17.82 8.39 -16.81
C GLN A 383 16.91 9.28 -17.68
N ALA A 384 17.39 9.66 -18.87
CA ALA A 384 16.70 10.61 -19.76
C ALA A 384 15.25 10.20 -20.07
N PHE A 385 15.02 8.91 -20.38
CA PHE A 385 13.70 8.39 -20.70
C PHE A 385 13.12 7.47 -19.64
N ARG A 386 11.82 7.61 -19.38
CA ARG A 386 11.05 6.71 -18.51
C ARG A 386 9.68 6.44 -19.10
N ALA A 387 9.18 5.22 -18.96
CA ALA A 387 7.80 4.89 -19.27
C ALA A 387 7.12 4.47 -17.96
N ILE A 388 6.09 5.22 -17.54
CA ILE A 388 5.42 5.02 -16.26
C ILE A 388 3.99 4.57 -16.52
N PRO A 389 3.54 3.43 -15.97
CA PRO A 389 2.17 2.98 -16.14
C PRO A 389 1.22 4.00 -15.49
N LEU A 390 0.10 4.31 -16.15
CA LEU A 390 -0.93 5.17 -15.56
C LEU A 390 -1.66 4.46 -14.41
N MET A 391 -1.70 3.12 -14.45
CA MET A 391 -2.18 2.28 -13.36
C MET A 391 -1.11 1.22 -13.01
N PRO A 392 -0.53 1.26 -11.80
CA PRO A 392 0.63 0.46 -11.43
C PRO A 392 0.32 -1.02 -11.16
N ASN A 393 -0.90 -1.31 -10.71
CA ASN A 393 -1.34 -2.61 -10.26
C ASN A 393 -2.74 -2.83 -10.82
N PHE A 394 -2.89 -3.85 -11.66
CA PHE A 394 -4.13 -4.18 -12.37
C PHE A 394 -4.75 -5.44 -11.79
N TYR A 395 -6.07 -5.44 -11.61
CA TYR A 395 -6.86 -6.62 -11.27
C TYR A 395 -7.89 -6.85 -12.37
N ALA A 396 -7.92 -8.05 -12.93
CA ALA A 396 -8.83 -8.47 -13.99
C ALA A 396 -9.53 -9.78 -13.60
N ASP A 397 -10.73 -10.00 -14.12
CA ASP A 397 -11.29 -11.35 -14.18
C ASP A 397 -10.83 -12.03 -15.48
N GLN A 398 -10.69 -13.35 -15.46
CA GLN A 398 -10.34 -14.13 -16.64
C GLN A 398 -11.34 -13.88 -17.79
N GLU A 399 -10.83 -13.89 -19.03
CA GLU A 399 -11.57 -13.62 -20.28
C GLU A 399 -12.15 -12.19 -20.41
N THR A 400 -11.75 -11.25 -19.56
CA THR A 400 -12.16 -9.83 -19.70
C THR A 400 -11.17 -9.06 -20.57
N SER A 401 -11.66 -8.38 -21.61
CA SER A 401 -10.79 -7.52 -22.43
C SER A 401 -10.33 -6.32 -21.60
N THR A 402 -9.02 -6.08 -21.57
CA THR A 402 -8.42 -5.01 -20.78
C THR A 402 -7.17 -4.46 -21.46
N SER A 403 -6.87 -3.19 -21.18
CA SER A 403 -5.65 -2.54 -21.67
C SER A 403 -4.95 -1.75 -20.57
N ALA A 404 -3.62 -1.68 -20.65
CA ALA A 404 -2.79 -0.78 -19.87
C ALA A 404 -2.28 0.38 -20.75
N SER A 405 -1.99 1.51 -20.10
CA SER A 405 -1.38 2.68 -20.75
C SER A 405 -0.15 3.10 -19.95
N LEU A 406 0.92 3.45 -20.66
CA LEU A 406 2.15 3.98 -20.08
C LEU A 406 2.41 5.37 -20.66
N GLN A 407 2.61 6.35 -19.80
CA GLN A 407 3.08 7.68 -20.21
C GLN A 407 4.60 7.66 -20.27
N VAL A 408 5.17 8.07 -21.40
CA VAL A 408 6.60 8.24 -21.56
C VAL A 408 6.99 9.67 -21.24
N TYR A 409 8.11 9.82 -20.54
CA TYR A 409 8.74 11.08 -20.19
C TYR A 409 10.16 11.12 -20.74
N GLU A 410 10.56 12.29 -21.21
CA GLU A 410 11.94 12.67 -21.53
C GLU A 410 12.32 13.84 -20.61
N HIS A 411 13.36 13.67 -19.80
CA HIS A 411 13.85 14.71 -18.89
C HIS A 411 12.76 15.32 -17.97
N GLY A 412 11.80 14.49 -17.55
CA GLY A 412 10.71 14.87 -16.68
C GLY A 412 9.52 15.56 -17.38
N VAL A 413 9.48 15.55 -18.71
CA VAL A 413 8.39 16.13 -19.53
C VAL A 413 7.75 15.02 -20.36
N PRO A 414 6.40 14.96 -20.51
CA PRO A 414 5.76 14.02 -21.42
C PRO A 414 6.41 14.05 -22.80
N ALA A 415 6.83 12.87 -23.27
CA ALA A 415 7.47 12.74 -24.57
C ALA A 415 6.45 12.88 -25.70
N GLY A 416 6.96 13.03 -26.94
CA GLY A 416 6.13 13.12 -28.14
C GLY A 416 5.82 11.77 -28.79
N ASN A 417 5.41 11.84 -30.05
CA ASN A 417 5.12 10.70 -30.91
C ASN A 417 6.38 9.89 -31.26
N GLY A 418 6.24 8.57 -31.42
CA GLY A 418 7.25 7.74 -32.07
C GLY A 418 8.43 7.33 -31.17
N VAL A 419 8.35 7.55 -29.86
CA VAL A 419 9.39 7.07 -28.93
C VAL A 419 9.25 5.57 -28.76
N ALA A 420 10.27 4.82 -29.19
CA ALA A 420 10.31 3.38 -29.13
C ALA A 420 10.96 2.88 -27.83
N PHE A 421 10.38 1.83 -27.24
CA PHE A 421 10.91 1.13 -26.07
C PHE A 421 10.40 -0.31 -26.04
N GLN A 422 10.97 -1.14 -25.18
CA GLN A 422 10.50 -2.52 -24.95
C GLN A 422 9.72 -2.58 -23.65
N LEU A 423 8.62 -3.35 -23.63
CA LEU A 423 7.93 -3.73 -22.41
C LEU A 423 8.20 -5.21 -22.14
N ASN A 424 8.99 -5.49 -21.11
CA ASN A 424 9.42 -6.82 -20.75
C ASN A 424 8.39 -7.45 -19.82
N GLN A 425 7.72 -8.49 -20.30
CA GLN A 425 6.93 -9.39 -19.49
C GLN A 425 7.86 -10.30 -18.69
N MET A 426 7.72 -10.27 -17.38
CA MET A 426 8.52 -11.06 -16.44
C MET A 426 7.72 -12.27 -15.93
N SER A 427 8.42 -13.23 -15.33
CA SER A 427 7.78 -14.20 -14.41
C SER A 427 7.07 -13.50 -13.25
N SER A 428 6.16 -14.20 -12.55
CA SER A 428 5.40 -13.64 -11.42
C SER A 428 6.31 -13.07 -10.33
N ASP A 429 7.39 -13.77 -9.99
CA ASP A 429 8.42 -13.37 -9.03
C ASP A 429 9.39 -12.28 -9.56
N GLY A 430 9.26 -11.87 -10.83
CA GLY A 430 10.13 -10.88 -11.46
C GLY A 430 11.56 -11.36 -11.72
N SER A 431 11.88 -12.64 -11.54
CA SER A 431 13.25 -13.16 -11.62
C SER A 431 13.81 -13.31 -13.03
N LYS A 432 12.94 -13.44 -14.05
CA LYS A 432 13.34 -13.62 -15.45
C LYS A 432 12.43 -12.85 -16.41
N VAL A 433 13.00 -12.39 -17.52
CA VAL A 433 12.25 -11.92 -18.69
C VAL A 433 11.73 -13.13 -19.47
N GLU A 434 10.42 -13.20 -19.68
CA GLU A 434 9.79 -14.26 -20.47
C GLU A 434 9.51 -13.83 -21.91
N LYS A 435 9.19 -12.54 -22.10
CA LYS A 435 8.88 -11.98 -23.41
C LYS A 435 9.13 -10.48 -23.43
N SER A 436 9.71 -9.94 -24.50
CA SER A 436 9.81 -8.50 -24.73
C SER A 436 8.84 -8.07 -25.83
N ILE A 437 8.06 -7.02 -25.57
CA ILE A 437 7.03 -6.50 -26.47
C ILE A 437 7.48 -5.11 -26.97
N PRO A 438 7.62 -4.88 -28.27
CA PRO A 438 7.93 -3.56 -28.80
C PRO A 438 6.75 -2.61 -28.62
N MET A 439 7.05 -1.43 -28.08
CA MET A 439 6.09 -0.37 -27.82
C MET A 439 6.51 0.91 -28.54
N THR A 440 5.54 1.75 -28.87
CA THR A 440 5.77 3.07 -29.44
C THR A 440 4.71 4.04 -28.92
N THR A 441 5.11 5.27 -28.63
CA THR A 441 4.20 6.31 -28.15
C THR A 441 3.38 6.94 -29.27
N ASP A 442 2.16 7.35 -28.93
CA ASP A 442 1.33 8.23 -29.75
C ASP A 442 1.73 9.71 -29.60
N ALA A 443 0.98 10.62 -30.24
CA ALA A 443 1.24 12.06 -30.22
C ALA A 443 1.17 12.72 -28.83
N THR A 444 0.63 12.02 -27.82
CA THR A 444 0.59 12.48 -26.42
C THR A 444 1.66 11.84 -25.55
N GLY A 445 2.55 11.04 -26.13
CA GLY A 445 3.59 10.30 -25.41
C GLY A 445 3.06 9.05 -24.72
N ILE A 446 1.86 8.58 -25.05
CA ILE A 446 1.24 7.41 -24.42
C ILE A 446 1.44 6.18 -25.31
N ALA A 447 1.87 5.08 -24.70
CA ALA A 447 1.88 3.75 -25.31
C ALA A 447 0.79 2.87 -24.68
N LYS A 448 0.04 2.15 -25.50
CA LYS A 448 -1.08 1.29 -25.06
C LYS A 448 -0.77 -0.19 -25.32
N LEU A 449 -1.01 -1.02 -24.32
CA LEU A 449 -0.87 -2.48 -24.39
C LEU A 449 -2.24 -3.13 -24.15
N SER A 450 -2.62 -4.09 -24.98
CA SER A 450 -3.72 -5.03 -24.63
C SER A 450 -3.17 -6.11 -23.70
N LEU A 451 -3.77 -6.26 -22.52
CA LEU A 451 -3.35 -7.27 -21.55
C LEU A 451 -4.05 -8.60 -21.86
N SER A 452 -3.31 -9.70 -21.76
CA SER A 452 -3.89 -11.04 -21.85
C SER A 452 -4.52 -11.40 -20.51
N THR A 453 -5.80 -11.77 -20.54
CA THR A 453 -6.58 -12.25 -19.39
C THR A 453 -7.11 -13.67 -19.61
N ALA A 454 -6.56 -14.39 -20.60
CA ALA A 454 -7.03 -15.73 -20.98
C ALA A 454 -6.77 -16.81 -19.91
N ALA A 455 -5.83 -16.58 -19.00
CA ALA A 455 -5.51 -17.51 -17.92
C ALA A 455 -5.36 -16.73 -16.59
N PRO A 456 -5.76 -17.34 -15.46
CA PRO A 456 -5.51 -16.77 -14.15
C PRO A 456 -4.00 -16.73 -13.84
N GLY A 457 -3.63 -15.88 -12.89
CA GLY A 457 -2.26 -15.75 -12.41
C GLY A 457 -1.79 -14.31 -12.34
N ILE A 458 -0.48 -14.17 -12.16
CA ILE A 458 0.17 -12.89 -11.93
C ILE A 458 1.27 -12.68 -12.97
N THR A 459 1.37 -11.46 -13.47
CA THR A 459 2.40 -11.08 -14.45
C THR A 459 2.94 -9.70 -14.14
N ALA A 460 4.28 -9.57 -14.14
CA ALA A 460 4.94 -8.29 -14.01
C ALA A 460 5.38 -7.77 -15.39
N TYR A 461 5.38 -6.44 -15.55
CA TYR A 461 5.86 -5.75 -16.74
C TYR A 461 6.86 -4.66 -16.37
N VAL A 462 8.01 -4.65 -17.04
CA VAL A 462 9.09 -3.67 -16.83
C VAL A 462 9.45 -3.02 -18.17
N PRO A 463 9.24 -1.70 -18.36
CA PRO A 463 9.67 -1.02 -19.55
C PRO A 463 11.18 -0.79 -19.55
N SER A 464 11.82 -0.87 -20.73
CA SER A 464 13.23 -0.58 -20.91
C SER A 464 13.50 0.14 -22.24
N PHE A 465 14.35 1.17 -22.20
CA PHE A 465 14.84 1.88 -23.37
C PHE A 465 16.13 1.25 -23.91
N PRO A 466 16.58 1.57 -25.14
CA PRO A 466 17.75 0.92 -25.75
C PRO A 466 19.06 0.96 -24.94
N SER A 467 19.23 1.93 -24.05
CA SER A 467 20.40 2.03 -23.15
C SER A 467 20.28 1.20 -21.87
N GLN A 468 19.15 0.50 -21.67
CA GLN A 468 18.83 -0.25 -20.46
C GLN A 468 18.77 -1.74 -20.75
N THR A 469 19.31 -2.53 -19.83
CA THR A 469 19.16 -3.99 -19.85
C THR A 469 18.33 -4.40 -18.65
N VAL A 470 17.27 -5.17 -18.88
CA VAL A 470 16.45 -5.77 -17.82
C VAL A 470 16.63 -7.28 -17.91
N SER A 471 17.21 -7.88 -16.88
CA SER A 471 17.32 -9.34 -16.72
C SER A 471 16.39 -9.88 -15.63
N SER A 472 16.17 -9.05 -14.61
CA SER A 472 15.37 -9.31 -13.42
C SER A 472 14.84 -7.97 -12.91
N LEU A 473 13.70 -7.99 -12.24
CA LEU A 473 13.13 -6.80 -11.62
C LEU A 473 14.03 -6.26 -10.50
N ASN A 474 14.41 -4.99 -10.59
CA ASN A 474 15.05 -4.24 -9.52
C ASN A 474 14.07 -3.20 -8.98
N THR A 475 13.56 -3.42 -7.76
CA THR A 475 12.55 -2.57 -7.15
C THR A 475 13.00 -1.14 -6.85
N GLN A 476 14.30 -0.86 -6.87
CA GLN A 476 14.86 0.48 -6.66
C GLN A 476 14.98 1.24 -8.00
N LEU A 477 15.45 0.56 -9.05
CA LEU A 477 15.81 1.18 -10.34
C LEU A 477 14.68 1.15 -11.36
N ASP A 478 13.90 0.07 -11.36
CA ASP A 478 12.93 -0.19 -12.41
C ASP A 478 11.58 0.47 -12.10
N THR A 479 10.96 0.97 -13.16
CA THR A 479 9.52 1.22 -13.18
C THR A 479 8.81 -0.09 -13.52
N TYR A 480 7.70 -0.41 -12.87
CA TYR A 480 7.03 -1.68 -13.11
C TYR A 480 5.51 -1.59 -12.93
N MET A 481 4.83 -2.57 -13.51
CA MET A 481 3.40 -2.81 -13.36
C MET A 481 3.15 -4.27 -13.07
N TYR A 482 2.23 -4.57 -12.15
CA TYR A 482 1.74 -5.93 -11.94
C TYR A 482 0.31 -6.08 -12.43
N VAL A 483 -0.03 -7.24 -12.98
CA VAL A 483 -1.37 -7.62 -13.41
C VAL A 483 -1.74 -8.93 -12.73
N ARG A 484 -2.86 -8.93 -12.03
CA ARG A 484 -3.47 -10.13 -11.45
C ARG A 484 -4.75 -10.46 -12.18
N VAL A 485 -4.85 -11.69 -12.69
CA VAL A 485 -6.04 -12.23 -13.34
C VAL A 485 -6.66 -13.26 -12.40
N LEU A 486 -7.86 -12.99 -11.90
CA LEU A 486 -8.63 -13.91 -11.08
C LEU A 486 -9.26 -14.99 -11.95
N PRO A 487 -9.33 -16.26 -11.50
CA PRO A 487 -9.98 -17.33 -12.25
C PRO A 487 -11.46 -17.04 -12.46
N ALA A 488 -12.03 -17.47 -13.59
CA ALA A 488 -13.47 -17.29 -13.85
C ALA A 488 -14.35 -18.10 -12.88
N ASP A 489 -13.87 -19.26 -12.45
CA ASP A 489 -14.57 -20.17 -11.54
C ASP A 489 -16.00 -20.54 -11.97
N SER A 490 -16.22 -20.70 -13.27
CA SER A 490 -17.53 -21.04 -13.84
C SER A 490 -18.11 -22.34 -13.29
N LYS A 491 -17.27 -23.31 -12.92
CA LYS A 491 -17.68 -24.56 -12.26
C LYS A 491 -18.17 -24.33 -10.84
N ILE A 492 -17.57 -23.39 -10.09
CA ILE A 492 -18.02 -23.01 -8.74
C ILE A 492 -19.35 -22.26 -8.85
N ALA A 493 -19.47 -21.34 -9.81
CA ALA A 493 -20.70 -20.59 -10.07
C ALA A 493 -21.91 -21.51 -10.35
N ALA A 494 -21.66 -22.66 -11.00
CA ALA A 494 -22.69 -23.64 -11.37
C ALA A 494 -23.08 -24.61 -10.24
N LEU A 495 -22.41 -24.54 -9.07
CA LEU A 495 -22.75 -25.41 -7.94
C LEU A 495 -24.12 -25.05 -7.35
N PRO A 496 -24.85 -26.02 -6.79
CA PRO A 496 -26.06 -25.74 -6.02
C PRO A 496 -25.76 -24.75 -4.87
N PRO A 497 -26.60 -23.72 -4.66
CA PRO A 497 -26.39 -22.73 -3.61
C PRO A 497 -26.78 -23.32 -2.25
N THR A 498 -25.93 -24.20 -1.72
CA THR A 498 -26.08 -24.83 -0.39
C THR A 498 -24.97 -24.35 0.54
N TRP A 499 -25.18 -24.42 1.86
CA TRP A 499 -24.15 -23.99 2.81
C TRP A 499 -22.84 -24.78 2.67
N PRO A 500 -22.85 -26.12 2.53
CA PRO A 500 -21.62 -26.88 2.31
C PRO A 500 -20.80 -26.38 1.11
N ASN A 501 -21.45 -26.03 0.00
CA ASN A 501 -20.77 -25.52 -1.18
C ASN A 501 -20.22 -24.10 -0.95
N VAL A 502 -21.02 -23.20 -0.38
CA VAL A 502 -20.60 -21.82 -0.07
C VAL A 502 -19.43 -21.83 0.92
N TYR A 503 -19.52 -22.59 2.00
CA TYR A 503 -18.44 -22.65 2.97
C TYR A 503 -17.18 -23.25 2.34
N LYS A 504 -17.29 -24.41 1.67
CA LYS A 504 -16.13 -25.10 1.10
C LYS A 504 -15.41 -24.28 0.01
N TYR A 505 -16.15 -23.75 -0.95
CA TYR A 505 -15.56 -23.16 -2.17
C TYR A 505 -15.43 -21.64 -2.12
N VAL A 506 -15.98 -20.98 -1.10
CA VAL A 506 -15.96 -19.52 -0.97
C VAL A 506 -15.37 -19.12 0.38
N LEU A 507 -16.04 -19.41 1.49
CA LEU A 507 -15.70 -18.82 2.79
C LEU A 507 -14.55 -19.49 3.56
N SER A 508 -14.27 -20.77 3.31
CA SER A 508 -13.23 -21.55 4.02
C SER A 508 -11.83 -20.94 3.84
N ASN A 509 -11.54 -20.41 2.65
CA ASN A 509 -10.30 -19.72 2.30
C ASN A 509 -10.01 -18.59 3.30
N TRP A 510 -10.96 -17.69 3.49
CA TRP A 510 -10.79 -16.53 4.38
C TRP A 510 -11.00 -16.87 5.85
N ASN A 511 -11.79 -17.91 6.13
CA ASN A 511 -11.87 -18.44 7.49
C ASN A 511 -10.50 -18.97 7.94
N ALA A 512 -9.77 -19.67 7.08
CA ALA A 512 -8.43 -20.16 7.36
C ALA A 512 -7.41 -19.03 7.46
N MET A 513 -7.34 -18.17 6.45
CA MET A 513 -6.32 -17.12 6.35
C MET A 513 -6.48 -16.01 7.37
N ALA A 514 -7.70 -15.58 7.72
CA ALA A 514 -7.92 -14.39 8.54
C ALA A 514 -8.65 -14.71 9.86
N PRO A 515 -8.00 -15.38 10.84
CA PRO A 515 -8.60 -15.67 12.15
C PRO A 515 -9.12 -14.45 12.90
N CYS A 516 -8.62 -13.25 12.57
CA CYS A 516 -9.13 -11.99 13.13
C CYS A 516 -10.64 -11.81 12.92
N MET A 517 -11.19 -12.38 11.84
CA MET A 517 -12.62 -12.32 11.52
C MET A 517 -13.51 -12.97 12.57
N ASP A 518 -13.01 -13.94 13.34
CA ASP A 518 -13.79 -14.61 14.41
C ASP A 518 -14.31 -13.62 15.47
N ASN A 519 -13.65 -12.46 15.62
CA ASN A 519 -14.07 -11.40 16.54
C ASN A 519 -15.21 -10.52 16.00
N TRP A 520 -15.54 -10.63 14.71
CA TRP A 520 -16.52 -9.77 14.03
C TRP A 520 -17.64 -10.57 13.35
N LEU A 521 -17.28 -11.63 12.65
CA LEU A 521 -18.18 -12.48 11.88
C LEU A 521 -17.55 -13.88 11.74
N ARG A 522 -18.17 -14.89 12.34
CA ARG A 522 -17.75 -16.29 12.15
C ARG A 522 -18.11 -16.75 10.74
N LEU A 523 -17.08 -17.01 9.95
CA LEU A 523 -17.24 -17.42 8.55
C LEU A 523 -17.71 -18.87 8.39
N ASP A 524 -17.71 -19.65 9.47
CA ASP A 524 -18.21 -21.03 9.53
C ASP A 524 -19.64 -21.16 10.07
N ASP A 525 -20.32 -20.05 10.38
CA ASP A 525 -21.68 -20.03 10.91
C ASP A 525 -22.71 -19.58 9.84
N PRO A 526 -23.51 -20.49 9.27
CA PRO A 526 -24.50 -20.13 8.25
C PRO A 526 -25.56 -19.16 8.76
N GLU A 527 -25.96 -19.24 10.03
CA GLU A 527 -26.97 -18.35 10.58
C GLU A 527 -26.42 -16.93 10.69
N GLN A 528 -25.17 -16.79 11.12
CA GLN A 528 -24.51 -15.50 11.18
C GLN A 528 -24.31 -14.91 9.77
N ILE A 529 -23.78 -15.68 8.81
CA ILE A 529 -23.62 -15.20 7.42
C ILE A 529 -24.97 -14.72 6.85
N ARG A 530 -26.06 -15.46 7.05
CA ARG A 530 -27.40 -15.00 6.60
C ARG A 530 -27.86 -13.74 7.32
N ALA A 531 -27.62 -13.61 8.63
CA ALA A 531 -27.98 -12.41 9.38
C ALA A 531 -27.30 -11.14 8.85
N TYR A 532 -26.10 -11.28 8.27
CA TYR A 532 -25.32 -10.18 7.70
C TYR A 532 -25.41 -10.06 6.17
N THR A 533 -26.40 -10.69 5.53
CA THR A 533 -26.56 -10.73 4.05
C THR A 533 -26.31 -9.39 3.36
N THR A 534 -27.00 -8.33 3.78
CA THR A 534 -26.86 -7.00 3.15
C THR A 534 -25.44 -6.43 3.28
N ILE A 535 -24.80 -6.65 4.43
CA ILE A 535 -23.43 -6.18 4.68
C ILE A 535 -22.44 -7.00 3.85
N ILE A 536 -22.56 -8.32 3.84
CA ILE A 536 -21.68 -9.21 3.06
C ILE A 536 -21.74 -8.86 1.58
N LYS A 537 -22.95 -8.70 1.03
CA LYS A 537 -23.12 -8.26 -0.37
C LYS A 537 -22.43 -6.93 -0.63
N ARG A 538 -22.65 -5.92 0.21
CA ARG A 538 -21.99 -4.62 0.07
C ARG A 538 -20.47 -4.70 0.13
N LEU A 539 -19.91 -5.49 1.07
CA LEU A 539 -18.47 -5.60 1.24
C LEU A 539 -17.80 -6.44 0.15
N THR A 540 -18.55 -7.32 -0.50
CA THR A 540 -18.06 -8.16 -1.60
C THR A 540 -18.52 -7.64 -2.97
N ASP A 541 -19.15 -6.47 -3.06
CA ASP A 541 -19.57 -5.91 -4.35
C ASP A 541 -18.33 -5.40 -5.11
N PRO A 542 -18.13 -5.75 -6.40
CA PRO A 542 -17.04 -5.19 -7.19
C PRO A 542 -16.99 -3.66 -7.20
N ALA A 543 -18.13 -2.96 -7.06
CA ALA A 543 -18.17 -1.51 -6.92
C ALA A 543 -17.46 -1.01 -5.65
N ALA A 544 -17.31 -1.88 -4.64
CA ALA A 544 -16.61 -1.58 -3.40
C ALA A 544 -15.12 -1.96 -3.42
N PHE A 545 -14.57 -2.43 -4.54
CA PHE A 545 -13.21 -2.97 -4.65
C PHE A 545 -12.12 -2.07 -4.03
N GLU A 546 -12.24 -0.76 -4.22
CA GLU A 546 -11.27 0.21 -3.73
C GLU A 546 -11.44 0.58 -2.24
N HIS A 547 -12.54 0.17 -1.59
CA HIS A 547 -12.72 0.40 -0.17
C HIS A 547 -11.82 -0.51 0.65
N PHE A 548 -11.25 0.02 1.74
CA PHE A 548 -10.39 -0.78 2.61
C PHE A 548 -11.12 -1.92 3.32
N ARG A 549 -12.45 -1.84 3.43
CA ARG A 549 -13.31 -2.88 4.00
C ARG A 549 -13.79 -3.92 2.99
N PHE A 550 -13.38 -3.82 1.72
CA PHE A 550 -13.73 -4.82 0.70
C PHE A 550 -13.33 -6.22 1.16
N MET A 551 -14.23 -7.18 0.96
CA MET A 551 -14.04 -8.57 1.31
C MET A 551 -13.95 -9.45 0.06
N PRO A 552 -12.97 -10.36 0.00
CA PRO A 552 -11.90 -10.53 0.98
C PRO A 552 -10.88 -9.39 0.93
N ILE A 553 -10.17 -9.17 2.03
CA ILE A 553 -9.15 -8.12 2.11
C ILE A 553 -8.03 -8.36 1.09
N THR A 554 -7.76 -9.59 0.69
CA THR A 554 -6.77 -9.89 -0.34
C THR A 554 -7.23 -9.62 -1.78
N ARG A 555 -8.51 -9.29 -2.00
CA ARG A 555 -9.14 -9.07 -3.31
C ARG A 555 -9.24 -10.31 -4.21
N ASP A 556 -9.24 -11.49 -3.60
CA ASP A 556 -9.15 -12.79 -4.28
C ASP A 556 -10.49 -13.51 -4.49
N MET A 557 -11.63 -12.85 -4.29
CA MET A 557 -12.93 -13.47 -4.59
C MET A 557 -13.22 -13.33 -6.07
N SER A 558 -13.18 -14.44 -6.80
CA SER A 558 -13.56 -14.51 -8.21
C SER A 558 -15.04 -14.20 -8.46
N ALA A 559 -15.37 -13.90 -9.72
CA ALA A 559 -16.75 -13.77 -10.15
C ALA A 559 -17.60 -15.03 -9.88
N GLY A 560 -17.02 -16.23 -10.06
CA GLY A 560 -17.72 -17.48 -9.81
C GLY A 560 -18.01 -17.74 -8.33
N MET A 561 -17.02 -17.51 -7.45
CA MET A 561 -17.22 -17.58 -5.99
C MET A 561 -18.30 -16.60 -5.52
N ARG A 562 -18.25 -15.36 -6.02
CA ARG A 562 -19.23 -14.31 -5.67
C ARG A 562 -20.64 -14.69 -6.11
N SER A 563 -20.77 -15.26 -7.30
CA SER A 563 -22.06 -15.73 -7.85
C SER A 563 -22.68 -16.81 -6.98
N LEU A 564 -21.91 -17.82 -6.56
CA LEU A 564 -22.38 -18.89 -5.66
C LEU A 564 -22.81 -18.32 -4.29
N LEU A 565 -22.01 -17.43 -3.71
CA LEU A 565 -22.33 -16.77 -2.43
C LEU A 565 -23.66 -16.00 -2.53
N TYR A 566 -23.85 -15.21 -3.59
CA TYR A 566 -25.06 -14.39 -3.74
C TYR A 566 -26.29 -15.24 -3.97
N ALA A 567 -26.19 -16.29 -4.80
CA ALA A 567 -27.28 -17.23 -5.01
C ALA A 567 -27.76 -17.88 -3.70
N TRP A 568 -26.85 -18.23 -2.79
CA TRP A 568 -27.22 -18.78 -1.47
C TRP A 568 -27.78 -17.72 -0.52
N LEU A 569 -27.24 -16.51 -0.54
CA LEU A 569 -27.75 -15.40 0.28
C LEU A 569 -29.17 -14.99 -0.12
N ASP A 570 -29.49 -15.07 -1.41
CA ASP A 570 -30.82 -14.77 -1.97
C ASP A 570 -31.80 -15.93 -1.89
N SER A 571 -31.31 -17.15 -1.65
CA SER A 571 -32.19 -18.30 -1.48
C SER A 571 -33.10 -18.06 -0.27
N PRO A 572 -34.38 -18.48 -0.32
CA PRO A 572 -35.19 -18.56 0.87
C PRO A 572 -34.44 -19.30 1.97
N LYS A 573 -34.70 -18.97 3.24
CA LYS A 573 -34.30 -19.83 4.36
C LYS A 573 -35.09 -21.12 4.22
N ASP A 574 -34.65 -22.05 3.39
CA ASP A 574 -35.30 -23.34 3.26
C ASP A 574 -35.08 -24.13 4.55
N HIS A 575 -36.10 -24.03 5.41
CA HIS A 575 -36.37 -24.92 6.50
C HIS A 575 -36.49 -26.36 5.96
N ALA A 576 -35.43 -27.18 6.10
CA ALA A 576 -35.55 -28.61 6.45
C ALA A 576 -34.27 -29.45 6.27
N ALA A 577 -33.24 -29.00 5.54
CA ALA A 577 -32.15 -29.90 5.14
C ALA A 577 -30.84 -29.81 5.97
N GLU A 578 -30.61 -28.77 6.76
CA GLU A 578 -29.27 -28.51 7.33
C GLU A 578 -29.30 -28.21 8.83
N LEU A 579 -29.65 -29.21 9.64
CA LEU A 579 -29.24 -29.22 11.05
C LEU A 579 -28.44 -30.50 11.32
N PRO A 580 -27.18 -30.39 11.80
CA PRO A 580 -26.47 -31.51 12.40
C PRO A 580 -27.34 -32.13 13.50
N SER A 581 -27.31 -33.46 13.57
CA SER A 581 -28.07 -34.33 14.47
C SER A 581 -28.05 -33.95 15.96
N ARG A 582 -27.14 -33.07 16.41
CA ARG A 582 -27.06 -32.57 17.78
C ARG A 582 -28.24 -31.68 18.22
N VAL A 583 -28.94 -31.00 17.31
CA VAL A 583 -30.10 -30.14 17.69
C VAL A 583 -31.41 -30.93 17.81
N ARG A 584 -31.50 -32.16 17.26
CA ARG A 584 -32.68 -33.03 17.41
C ARG A 584 -32.87 -33.57 18.83
N LEU A 585 -31.82 -33.59 19.65
CA LEU A 585 -31.89 -34.06 21.05
C LEU A 585 -32.51 -33.02 22.00
N LEU A 586 -32.28 -31.72 21.76
CA LEU A 586 -32.82 -30.66 22.61
C LEU A 586 -34.31 -30.39 22.37
N LYS A 587 -34.81 -30.51 21.13
CA LYS A 587 -36.24 -30.31 20.83
C LYS A 587 -37.15 -31.45 21.31
N LYS A 588 -36.62 -32.64 21.61
CA LYS A 588 -37.37 -33.73 22.26
C LYS A 588 -37.33 -33.67 23.79
N GLY A 589 -36.32 -33.04 24.40
CA GLY A 589 -36.21 -32.90 25.86
C GLY A 589 -37.02 -31.76 26.48
N LEU A 590 -37.39 -30.74 25.71
CA LEU A 590 -38.08 -29.53 26.21
C LEU A 590 -39.62 -29.56 26.11
N ARG A 591 -40.22 -30.69 25.74
CA ARG A 591 -41.69 -30.86 25.71
C ARG A 591 -42.31 -31.42 26.99
N THR A 592 -41.50 -31.67 28.03
CA THR A 592 -41.99 -32.11 29.34
C THR A 592 -41.32 -31.31 30.44
N GLN A 593 -41.74 -30.06 30.62
CA GLN A 593 -41.78 -29.46 31.95
C GLN A 593 -42.78 -28.30 31.96
N THR A 594 -43.70 -28.42 32.90
CA THR A 594 -44.90 -27.64 33.15
C THR A 594 -44.62 -26.20 33.57
N ALA A 595 -45.57 -25.34 33.20
CA ALA A 595 -45.69 -23.95 33.60
C ALA A 595 -45.66 -23.77 35.13
N ALA A 596 -44.83 -22.84 35.60
CA ALA A 596 -45.04 -22.11 36.84
C ALA A 596 -44.43 -20.70 36.72
N ALA A 597 -45.18 -19.74 37.23
CA ALA A 597 -45.08 -18.29 37.08
C ALA A 597 -43.73 -17.66 37.41
N VAL A 598 -43.32 -16.66 36.62
CA VAL A 598 -42.52 -15.51 37.09
C VAL A 598 -42.98 -14.24 36.36
N GLN A 599 -43.10 -13.17 37.15
CA GLN A 599 -43.68 -11.86 36.88
C GLN A 599 -42.90 -11.02 35.85
N GLN A 600 -43.63 -10.16 35.15
CA GLN A 600 -43.11 -9.12 34.26
C GLN A 600 -42.26 -8.08 35.00
N PRO A 601 -41.27 -7.49 34.31
CA PRO A 601 -41.09 -6.04 34.38
C PRO A 601 -40.97 -5.35 33.01
N GLU A 602 -41.77 -4.29 32.90
CA GLU A 602 -41.70 -3.06 32.10
C GLU A 602 -40.94 -3.03 30.76
N GLU A 603 -41.71 -2.83 29.69
CA GLU A 603 -41.25 -2.35 28.38
C GLU A 603 -40.78 -0.88 28.47
N VAL A 604 -39.53 -0.63 28.12
CA VAL A 604 -39.08 0.69 27.66
C VAL A 604 -39.01 0.67 26.14
N THR A 605 -40.01 1.27 25.50
CA THR A 605 -40.06 1.45 24.04
C THR A 605 -39.19 2.64 23.65
N LEU A 606 -38.12 2.43 22.88
CA LEU A 606 -37.35 3.49 22.23
C LEU A 606 -37.54 3.39 20.71
N SER A 607 -38.13 4.44 20.14
CA SER A 607 -38.52 4.57 18.74
C SER A 607 -37.29 4.67 17.81
N LEU A 608 -37.17 3.72 16.88
CA LEU A 608 -36.20 3.68 15.77
C LEU A 608 -36.56 4.70 14.67
N LYS A 609 -36.23 5.98 14.88
CA LYS A 609 -35.97 6.91 13.77
C LYS A 609 -34.80 7.82 14.12
N THR A 610 -33.82 7.83 13.22
CA THR A 610 -32.60 8.66 13.16
C THR A 610 -31.57 8.47 14.29
N MET A 611 -30.60 7.56 14.08
CA MET A 611 -29.30 7.60 14.77
C MET A 611 -28.20 7.98 13.77
N THR A 612 -27.28 8.84 14.19
CA THR A 612 -26.14 9.32 13.39
C THR A 612 -24.91 8.40 13.56
N GLN A 613 -23.97 8.46 12.62
CA GLN A 613 -22.79 7.57 12.52
C GLN A 613 -21.89 7.56 13.78
N THR A 614 -21.94 8.64 14.58
CA THR A 614 -21.21 8.80 15.84
C THR A 614 -21.84 8.01 16.99
N GLU A 615 -23.13 7.68 16.92
CA GLU A 615 -23.84 6.96 17.98
C GLU A 615 -23.67 5.43 17.83
N LEU A 616 -23.52 4.95 16.60
CA LEU A 616 -23.19 3.55 16.30
C LEU A 616 -21.81 3.15 16.88
N SER A 617 -20.88 4.09 16.91
CA SER A 617 -19.51 3.89 17.41
C SER A 617 -19.37 3.99 18.95
N ARG A 618 -20.42 4.42 19.66
CA ARG A 618 -20.52 4.31 21.13
C ARG A 618 -21.22 3.03 21.58
N SER A 619 -22.24 2.57 20.84
CA SER A 619 -22.94 1.31 21.14
C SER A 619 -22.02 0.08 21.09
N LEU A 620 -21.03 0.08 20.19
CA LEU A 620 -20.09 -1.04 20.01
C LEU A 620 -18.96 -1.11 21.07
N ARG A 621 -18.90 -0.20 22.05
CA ARG A 621 -17.85 -0.16 23.09
C ARG A 621 -18.27 -0.63 24.49
N GLY A 622 -19.53 -1.06 24.67
CA GLY A 622 -20.04 -1.49 25.96
C GLY A 622 -19.88 -3.00 26.21
N GLY A 623 -18.69 -3.45 26.62
CA GLY A 623 -18.51 -4.76 27.28
C GLY A 623 -18.76 -4.66 28.80
N PRO A 624 -19.13 -5.77 29.48
CA PRO A 624 -19.70 -5.73 30.83
C PRO A 624 -18.67 -5.34 31.90
N LYS A 625 -19.11 -4.48 32.83
CA LYS A 625 -18.38 -4.23 34.08
C LYS A 625 -18.54 -5.45 34.99
N GLY A 626 -17.44 -6.06 35.38
CA GLY A 626 -17.42 -7.12 36.38
C GLY A 626 -17.86 -6.60 37.75
N ASN A 627 -18.63 -7.42 38.44
CA ASN A 627 -18.60 -7.56 39.89
C ASN A 627 -18.10 -8.97 40.19
#